data_AF-A0A6H1ZEJ4-F1
#
_entry.id   AF-A0A6H1ZEJ4-F1
#
_cell.length_a   1.000
_cell.length_b   1.000
_cell.length_c   1.000
_cell.angle_alpha   90.00
_cell.angle_beta   90.00
_cell.angle_gamma   90.00
#
_symmetry.space_group_name_H-M   'P 1'
#
loop_
_entity.id
_entity.type
_entity.pdbx_description
1 polymer ?
#
loop_
_entity_poly.entity_id
_entity_poly.type
_entity_poly.pdbx_seq_one_letter_code
_entity_poly.pdbx_strand_id
1 'polypeptide(L)' 'MKRSIEWHETVAKNFTASLRVKYNELRRVRAKYDRMTIDHNFYYSQIAEAVKQGKDGFDRHRFMKAHKKEANGNSK' A
#
# COMPACT_ATOMS: atom_id res chain seq x y z
N MET A 1 -19.92 30.51 -27.60
CA MET A 1 -19.37 29.98 -28.88
C MET A 1 -19.58 28.47 -28.91
N LYS A 2 -20.24 27.93 -29.93
CA LYS A 2 -20.45 26.47 -30.09
C LYS A 2 -19.14 25.85 -30.60
N ARG A 3 -18.73 24.69 -30.06
CA ARG A 3 -17.55 23.94 -30.51
C ARG A 3 -17.99 22.76 -31.40
N SER A 4 -17.08 22.28 -32.24
CA SER A 4 -17.33 21.08 -33.06
C SER A 4 -17.42 19.83 -32.20
N ILE A 5 -18.07 18.79 -32.72
CA ILE A 5 -18.15 17.48 -32.06
C ILE A 5 -16.74 16.92 -31.82
N GLU A 6 -15.83 17.03 -32.81
CA GLU A 6 -14.43 16.61 -32.70
C GLU A 6 -13.69 17.27 -31.51
N TRP A 7 -13.98 18.55 -31.23
CA TRP A 7 -13.41 19.22 -30.07
C TRP A 7 -13.88 18.57 -28.76
N HIS A 8 -15.18 18.28 -28.66
CA HIS A 8 -15.75 17.60 -27.50
C HIS A 8 -15.21 16.18 -27.33
N GLU A 9 -15.03 15.43 -28.42
CA GLU A 9 -14.39 14.10 -28.39
C GLU A 9 -12.95 14.17 -27.89
N THR A 10 -12.20 15.18 -28.33
CA THR A 10 -10.83 15.43 -27.85
C THR A 10 -10.80 15.72 -26.36
N VAL A 11 -11.73 16.55 -25.88
CA VAL A 11 -11.88 16.84 -24.45
C VAL A 11 -12.23 15.59 -23.66
N ALA A 12 -13.16 14.75 -24.16
CA ALA A 12 -13.52 13.49 -23.52
C ALA A 12 -12.34 12.51 -23.43
N LYS A 13 -11.52 12.41 -24.49
CA LYS A 13 -10.28 11.63 -24.49
C LYS A 13 -9.29 12.15 -23.43
N ASN A 14 -9.13 13.47 -23.33
CA ASN A 14 -8.24 14.09 -22.34
C ASN A 14 -8.71 13.84 -20.90
N PHE A 15 -10.03 13.92 -20.64
CA PHE A 15 -10.59 13.56 -19.35
C PHE A 15 -10.33 12.08 -19.02
N THR A 16 -10.54 11.19 -19.98
CA THR A 16 -10.31 9.75 -19.80
C THR A 16 -8.84 9.46 -19.45
N ALA A 17 -7.90 10.10 -20.14
CA ALA A 17 -6.48 9.99 -19.85
C ALA A 17 -6.15 10.49 -18.44
N SER A 18 -6.71 11.64 -18.05
CA SER A 18 -6.51 12.22 -16.71
C SER A 18 -7.05 11.33 -15.60
N LEU A 19 -8.26 10.77 -15.79
CA LEU A 19 -8.87 9.82 -14.86
C LEU A 19 -8.01 8.56 -14.70
N ARG A 20 -7.45 8.03 -15.80
CA ARG A 20 -6.57 6.86 -15.76
C ARG A 20 -5.31 7.13 -14.93
N VAL A 21 -4.71 8.32 -15.06
CA VAL A 21 -3.55 8.71 -14.24
C VAL A 21 -3.93 8.77 -12.77
N LYS A 22 -5.03 9.45 -12.42
CA LYS A 22 -5.51 9.56 -11.04
C LYS A 22 -5.85 8.21 -10.41
N TYR A 23 -6.49 7.33 -11.17
CA TYR A 23 -6.76 5.96 -10.73
C TYR A 23 -5.46 5.20 -10.39
N ASN A 24 -4.43 5.32 -11.23
CA ASN A 24 -3.14 4.67 -10.99
C ASN A 24 -2.40 5.25 -9.77
N GLU A 25 -2.49 6.56 -9.54
CA GLU A 25 -1.97 7.20 -8.33
C GLU A 25 -2.65 6.63 -7.08
N LEU A 26 -3.99 6.60 -7.05
CA LEU A 26 -4.76 6.04 -5.94
C LEU A 26 -4.42 4.56 -5.70
N ARG A 27 -4.27 3.77 -6.76
CA ARG A 27 -3.88 2.36 -6.65
C ARG A 27 -2.51 2.20 -5.98
N ARG A 28 -1.53 3.05 -6.30
CA ARG A 28 -0.19 3.04 -5.67
C ARG A 28 -0.27 3.46 -4.21
N VAL A 29 -1.06 4.49 -3.89
CA VAL A 29 -1.28 4.93 -2.51
C VAL A 29 -1.92 3.82 -1.69
N ARG A 30 -2.93 3.13 -2.23
CA ARG A 30 -3.57 2.00 -1.55
C ARG A 30 -2.58 0.87 -1.26
N ALA A 31 -1.78 0.47 -2.25
CA ALA A 31 -0.75 -0.56 -2.05
C ALA A 31 0.31 -0.14 -1.00
N LYS A 32 0.63 1.15 -0.89
CA LYS A 32 1.52 1.66 0.16
C LYS A 32 0.85 1.57 1.53
N TYR A 33 -0.42 1.98 1.64
CA TYR A 33 -1.20 1.88 2.87
C TYR A 33 -1.29 0.43 3.38
N ASP A 34 -1.57 -0.52 2.49
CA ASP A 34 -1.69 -1.94 2.86
C ASP A 34 -0.35 -2.47 3.42
N ARG A 35 0.79 -2.13 2.79
CA ARG A 35 2.13 -2.49 3.31
C ARG A 35 2.41 -1.86 4.68
N MET A 36 2.11 -0.57 4.84
CA MET A 36 2.31 0.12 6.12
C MET A 36 1.44 -0.48 7.23
N THR A 37 0.22 -0.93 6.90
CA THR A 37 -0.68 -1.61 7.85
C THR A 37 -0.08 -2.94 8.32
N ILE A 38 0.50 -3.71 7.41
CA ILE A 38 1.20 -4.97 7.76
C ILE A 38 2.38 -4.69 8.70
N ASP A 39 3.23 -3.71 8.35
CA ASP A 39 4.40 -3.33 9.16
C ASP A 39 3.99 -2.84 10.56
N HIS A 40 2.93 -2.06 10.62
CA HIS A 40 2.36 -1.52 11.86
C HIS A 40 1.83 -2.64 12.77
N ASN A 41 1.03 -3.56 12.22
CA ASN A 41 0.51 -4.69 12.98
C ASN A 41 1.64 -5.60 13.46
N PHE A 42 2.64 -5.82 12.62
CA PHE A 42 3.83 -6.56 13.00
C PHE A 42 4.59 -5.88 14.15
N TYR A 43 4.76 -4.57 14.10
CA TYR A 43 5.41 -3.79 15.15
C TYR A 43 4.68 -3.90 16.50
N TYR A 44 3.35 -3.76 16.51
CA TYR A 44 2.55 -4.03 17.72
C TYR A 44 2.76 -5.42 18.27
N SER A 45 2.89 -6.40 17.38
CA SER A 45 3.10 -7.78 17.76
C SER A 45 4.51 -8.05 18.31
N GLN A 46 5.51 -7.21 17.99
CA GLN A 46 6.82 -7.21 18.62
C GLN A 46 6.78 -6.52 19.99
N ILE A 47 6.05 -5.40 20.12
CA ILE A 47 5.82 -4.72 21.41
C ILE A 47 5.19 -5.67 22.42
N ALA A 48 4.10 -6.36 22.03
CA ALA A 48 3.40 -7.29 22.90
C ALA A 48 4.33 -8.40 23.44
N GLU A 49 5.25 -8.89 22.61
CA GLU A 49 6.21 -9.92 23.00
C GLU A 49 7.33 -9.36 23.90
N ALA A 50 7.81 -8.13 23.64
CA ALA A 50 8.77 -7.46 24.52
C ALA A 50 8.19 -7.24 25.92
N VAL A 51 6.93 -6.79 26.01
CA VAL A 51 6.19 -6.64 27.27
C VAL A 51 6.05 -7.97 27.99
N LYS A 52 5.69 -9.05 27.27
CA LYS A 52 5.59 -10.40 27.84
C LYS A 52 6.92 -10.89 28.43
N GLN A 53 8.04 -10.52 27.81
CA GLN A 53 9.39 -10.85 28.26
C GLN A 53 9.92 -9.89 29.34
N GLY A 54 9.15 -8.88 29.76
CA GLY A 54 9.58 -7.88 30.73
C GLY A 54 10.72 -6.98 30.22
N LYS A 55 10.83 -6.80 28.90
CA LYS A 55 11.87 -5.96 28.30
C LYS A 55 11.44 -4.50 28.25
N ASP A 56 12.36 -3.61 28.62
CA ASP A 56 12.20 -2.15 28.53
C ASP A 56 12.36 -1.63 27.09
N GLY A 57 12.85 -2.47 26.16
CA GLY A 57 12.98 -2.12 24.74
C GLY A 57 13.43 -3.28 23.86
N PHE A 58 13.41 -3.07 22.53
CA PHE A 58 13.90 -4.04 21.55
C PHE A 58 14.35 -3.37 20.23
N ASP A 59 15.31 -3.99 19.55
CA ASP A 59 15.69 -3.66 18.18
C ASP A 59 14.71 -4.30 17.20
N ARG A 60 13.89 -3.49 16.53
CA ARG A 60 12.89 -3.94 15.53
C ARG A 60 13.45 -4.95 14.52
N HIS A 61 14.68 -4.74 14.04
CA HIS A 61 15.29 -5.54 12.98
C HIS A 61 15.86 -6.86 13.48
N ARG A 62 16.26 -6.93 14.75
CA ARG A 62 16.89 -8.11 15.36
C ARG A 62 15.98 -8.87 16.31
N PHE A 63 14.79 -8.34 16.60
CA PHE A 63 13.88 -8.95 17.56
C PHE A 63 13.22 -10.23 17.00
N MET A 64 13.16 -11.26 17.84
CA MET A 64 12.91 -12.68 17.55
C MET A 64 11.74 -13.02 16.63
N LYS A 65 10.79 -12.10 16.43
CA LYS A 65 9.70 -12.30 15.50
C LYS A 65 10.23 -12.00 14.10
N ALA A 66 10.75 -12.98 13.38
CA ALA A 66 10.92 -12.82 11.95
C ALA A 66 9.54 -12.52 11.34
N HIS A 67 9.47 -11.70 10.28
CA HIS A 67 8.31 -11.75 9.40
C HIS A 67 8.15 -13.23 9.03
N LYS A 68 7.10 -13.90 9.53
CA LYS A 68 6.71 -15.16 8.91
C LYS A 68 6.45 -14.77 7.47
N LYS A 69 7.38 -15.12 6.56
CA LYS A 69 7.08 -15.17 5.15
C LYS A 69 5.85 -16.07 5.09
N GLU A 70 4.68 -15.50 4.93
CA GLU A 70 3.58 -16.27 4.39
C GLU A 70 4.13 -16.83 3.09
N ALA A 71 4.37 -18.14 3.09
CA ALA A 71 4.65 -18.88 1.90
C ALA A 71 3.37 -18.78 1.06
N ASN A 72 3.19 -17.66 0.36
CA ASN A 72 2.29 -17.60 -0.76
C ASN A 72 2.92 -18.52 -1.81
N GLY A 73 2.52 -19.79 -1.73
CA GLY A 73 2.71 -20.78 -2.77
C GLY A 73 2.07 -20.24 -4.03
N ASN A 74 2.86 -19.55 -4.83
CA ASN A 74 2.58 -19.41 -6.24
C ASN A 74 3.31 -20.58 -6.92
N SER A 75 2.77 -21.78 -6.71
CA SER A 75 3.06 -22.92 -7.58
C SER A 75 2.27 -22.69 -8.87
N LYS A 76 2.96 -22.20 -9.89
CA LYS A 76 2.65 -22.45 -11.29
C LYS A 76 3.93 -22.82 -12.01
#